data_AF-A0A835JL39-F1
#
_entry.id   AF-A0A835JL39-F1
#
_cell.length_a   1.000
_cell.length_b   1.000
_cell.length_c   1.000
_cell.angle_alpha   90.00
_cell.angle_beta   90.00
_cell.angle_gamma   90.00
#
_symmetry.space_group_name_H-M   'P 1'
#
loop_
_entity.id
_entity.type
_entity.pdbx_description
1 polymer ?
#
loop_
_entity_poly.entity_id
_entity_poly.type
_entity_poly.pdbx_seq_one_letter_code
_entity_poly.pdbx_strand_id
1 'polypeptide(L)'
;MAKQNLSHHPTICYRPIQPCDLEILERIHADIFPIRYESEFFQSVVHERDIVSWAAVDRSQPNGRSDELIGFVTARIVLAKETEQQIKDIASMCQASYDWINQAHVFLCNPSDEYEQKNFLILTPMIGDLLRYDPSKPDQTLVYILTLGVVETYRNLGIARSLIRQVIKYASSVPACRAVYLHVISYNVPAIHLYKKMSFKCIRRLQDFYLINGQHYDSFLFVYYVNGGRSPCSPLELLIAVVSYMTSGLKSVAARIRKNEEKTAKWPKCKETQSLMSMQTKRNLTTECTGYECVICAGMSVIKTCVNAWLLTAVIRVVNITSPYNFDYVVWLPYKASITYHGGPLLTGNINLTLIWYGQFGRVHKNVIRAFVESLHYNAGANFQPQVSSWWNVIESYQEVAGKGSSPINVRVVKQVTDLQYSAGKVVTSEFIQNVLQKVNNGGDSSTIPVILTARDVQMQGLCSTKCSQHGMLGGEQPYIVVGNPESECPGSCAWPFQKPDRGPLSITLNPPNGNLGADAIVIAFARALAEAVTNPYKTGFYQDNRSDANKTVEAASACWGIFGSGAFDGYTGKVRVDPDTGGGFNGHGSRGRKFLIPAVWNPKTKSCWTLL
;
A
#
# COMPACT_ATOMS: atom_id res chain seq x y z
N MET A 1 36.63 1.63 25.69
CA MET A 1 37.26 2.77 25.01
C MET A 1 37.29 3.95 25.97
N ALA A 2 38.45 4.60 26.11
CA ALA A 2 38.74 5.63 27.11
C ALA A 2 37.82 6.85 26.97
N LYS A 3 37.33 7.39 28.10
CA LYS A 3 36.75 8.73 28.18
C LYS A 3 37.87 9.73 27.87
N GLN A 4 37.85 10.36 26.70
CA GLN A 4 38.66 11.55 26.47
C GLN A 4 38.19 12.64 27.44
N ASN A 5 39.07 13.07 28.34
CA ASN A 5 38.89 14.28 29.13
C ASN A 5 38.92 15.47 28.17
N LEU A 6 37.75 15.99 27.80
CA LEU A 6 37.65 17.31 27.20
C LEU A 6 38.00 18.34 28.28
N SER A 7 39.17 18.98 28.16
CA SER A 7 39.61 20.12 28.97
C SER A 7 38.80 21.40 28.68
N HIS A 8 37.74 21.29 27.88
CA HIS A 8 36.90 22.37 27.39
C HIS A 8 35.44 21.99 27.62
N HIS A 9 34.69 22.85 28.31
CA HIS A 9 33.24 22.71 28.48
C HIS A 9 32.54 23.47 27.35
N PRO A 10 32.04 22.78 26.30
CA PRO A 10 31.52 23.45 25.13
C PRO A 10 30.19 24.15 25.44
N THR A 11 30.06 25.40 24.96
CA THR A 11 28.84 26.21 25.11
C THR A 11 27.99 26.07 23.86
N ILE A 12 27.15 25.03 23.85
CA ILE A 12 26.32 24.68 22.68
C ILE A 12 25.13 25.63 22.55
N CYS A 13 25.03 26.28 21.40
CA CYS A 13 23.89 27.09 21.00
C CYS A 13 23.17 26.49 19.78
N TYR A 14 21.88 26.79 19.63
CA TYR A 14 21.07 26.31 18.50
C TYR A 14 20.51 27.51 17.73
N ARG A 15 20.63 27.48 16.40
CA ARG A 15 20.10 28.50 15.48
C ARG A 15 19.58 27.84 14.20
N PRO A 16 18.79 28.52 13.34
CA PRO A 16 18.52 28.04 12.00
C PRO A 16 19.81 27.86 11.18
N ILE A 17 19.80 26.95 10.21
CA ILE A 17 20.89 26.82 9.23
C ILE A 17 20.81 28.02 8.27
N GLN A 18 21.96 28.57 7.89
CA GLN A 18 22.08 29.76 7.06
C GLN A 18 22.85 29.46 5.77
N PRO A 19 22.77 30.33 4.73
CA PRO A 19 23.54 30.17 3.49
C PRO A 19 25.06 30.01 3.68
N CYS A 20 25.63 30.64 4.71
CA CYS A 20 27.05 30.50 5.05
C CYS A 20 27.43 29.10 5.57
N ASP A 21 26.44 28.28 5.97
CA ASP A 21 26.68 26.91 6.44
C ASP A 21 26.76 25.89 5.29
N LEU A 22 26.57 26.29 4.02
CA LEU A 22 26.44 25.37 2.89
C LEU A 22 27.62 24.38 2.78
N GLU A 23 28.85 24.90 2.67
CA GLU A 23 30.05 24.07 2.49
C GLU A 23 30.30 23.15 3.69
N ILE A 24 30.10 23.65 4.91
CA ILE A 24 30.29 22.86 6.13
C ILE A 24 29.20 21.78 6.25
N LEU A 25 27.97 22.09 5.88
CA LEU A 25 26.84 21.16 5.90
C LEU A 25 27.09 20.02 4.90
N GLU A 26 27.48 20.32 3.67
CA GLU A 26 27.85 19.33 2.65
C GLU A 26 28.99 18.43 3.12
N ARG A 27 30.06 19.03 3.66
CA ARG A 27 31.23 18.31 4.18
C ARG A 27 30.83 17.35 5.30
N ILE A 28 30.12 17.83 6.33
CA ILE A 28 29.73 16.98 7.45
C ILE A 28 28.80 15.87 6.95
N HIS A 29 27.87 16.13 6.02
CA HIS A 29 27.04 15.08 5.46
C HIS A 29 27.85 14.01 4.74
N ALA A 30 28.83 14.42 3.93
CA ALA A 30 29.70 13.50 3.21
C ALA A 30 30.52 12.60 4.15
N ASP A 31 30.90 13.13 5.32
CA ASP A 31 31.70 12.42 6.31
C ASP A 31 30.88 11.46 7.17
N ILE A 32 29.67 11.86 7.60
CA ILE A 32 28.90 11.09 8.60
C ILE A 32 27.80 10.22 8.02
N PHE A 33 27.32 10.51 6.80
CA PHE A 33 26.26 9.74 6.17
C PHE A 33 26.81 8.89 5.01
N PRO A 34 26.45 7.59 4.98
CA PRO A 34 26.79 6.72 3.87
C PRO A 34 25.92 6.96 2.61
N ILE A 35 24.86 7.78 2.74
CA ILE A 35 23.94 8.14 1.66
C ILE A 35 24.38 9.51 1.10
N ARG A 36 24.43 9.61 -0.22
CA ARG A 36 24.76 10.87 -0.91
C ARG A 36 23.49 11.66 -1.22
N TYR A 37 23.59 12.96 -1.05
CA TYR A 37 22.53 13.92 -1.34
C TYR A 37 23.05 14.87 -2.42
N GLU A 38 22.16 15.28 -3.33
CA GLU A 38 22.48 16.23 -4.41
C GLU A 38 22.65 17.66 -3.88
N SER A 39 23.40 18.50 -4.59
CA SER A 39 23.62 19.90 -4.21
C SER A 39 22.31 20.68 -4.05
N GLU A 40 21.26 20.37 -4.82
CA GLU A 40 19.94 21.02 -4.70
C GLU A 40 19.28 20.77 -3.33
N PHE A 41 19.55 19.64 -2.69
CA PHE A 41 19.06 19.37 -1.32
C PHE A 41 19.66 20.38 -0.34
N PHE A 42 20.98 20.56 -0.38
CA PHE A 42 21.67 21.49 0.52
C PHE A 42 21.28 22.94 0.24
N GLN A 43 21.14 23.30 -1.03
CA GLN A 43 20.61 24.61 -1.44
C GLN A 43 19.21 24.86 -0.89
N SER A 44 18.35 23.83 -0.86
CA SER A 44 17.00 23.94 -0.28
C SER A 44 17.03 24.09 1.24
N VAL A 45 17.96 23.40 1.93
CA VAL A 45 18.14 23.49 3.38
C VAL A 45 18.57 24.89 3.81
N VAL A 46 19.60 25.46 3.18
CA VAL A 46 20.18 26.74 3.62
C VAL A 46 19.36 27.97 3.22
N HIS A 47 18.45 27.82 2.25
CA HIS A 47 17.51 28.87 1.83
C HIS A 47 16.08 28.66 2.35
N GLU A 48 15.89 27.68 3.25
CA GLU A 48 14.59 27.32 3.85
C GLU A 48 13.46 27.07 2.83
N ARG A 49 13.80 26.47 1.68
CA ARG A 49 12.82 26.10 0.63
C ARG A 49 12.19 24.76 0.97
N ASP A 50 10.98 24.78 1.52
CA ASP A 50 10.21 23.59 1.93
C ASP A 50 10.94 22.66 2.93
N ILE A 51 11.97 23.17 3.60
CA ILE A 51 12.77 22.46 4.61
C ILE A 51 12.99 23.40 5.78
N VAL A 52 12.61 22.94 6.97
CA VAL A 52 12.99 23.58 8.24
C VAL A 52 14.23 22.90 8.80
N SER A 53 15.13 23.68 9.37
CA SER A 53 16.40 23.16 9.81
C SER A 53 16.95 23.89 11.04
N TRP A 54 17.72 23.16 11.85
CA TRP A 54 18.41 23.71 13.02
C TRP A 54 19.86 23.23 13.04
N ALA A 55 20.76 24.18 13.27
CA ALA A 55 22.17 24.01 13.54
C ALA A 55 22.43 23.97 15.05
N ALA A 56 23.44 23.21 15.45
CA ALA A 56 24.13 23.32 16.72
C ALA A 56 25.54 23.87 16.45
N VAL A 57 25.94 24.89 17.23
CA VAL A 57 27.26 25.54 17.16
C VAL A 57 27.87 25.59 18.56
N ASP A 58 29.19 25.54 18.66
CA ASP A 58 29.92 25.69 19.93
C ASP A 58 30.54 27.08 20.01
N ARG A 59 29.91 27.97 20.79
CA ARG A 59 30.34 29.36 20.92
C ARG A 59 31.64 29.54 21.70
N SER A 60 32.10 28.51 22.40
CA SER A 60 33.35 28.56 23.14
C SER A 60 34.57 28.16 22.31
N GLN A 61 34.39 27.79 21.04
CA GLN A 61 35.53 27.48 20.17
C GLN A 61 36.44 28.71 19.95
N PRO A 62 37.77 28.55 20.12
CA PRO A 62 38.73 29.60 19.80
C PRO A 62 38.85 29.81 18.28
N ASN A 63 39.52 30.90 17.87
CA ASN A 63 39.91 31.18 16.48
C ASN A 63 38.76 31.51 15.50
N GLY A 64 37.67 32.12 15.98
CA GLY A 64 36.57 32.58 15.10
C GLY A 64 35.68 31.47 14.54
N ARG A 65 35.84 30.22 15.01
CA ARG A 65 35.00 29.07 14.66
C ARG A 65 33.78 28.91 15.58
N SER A 66 33.49 29.93 16.39
CA SER A 66 32.38 29.93 17.35
C SER A 66 30.99 29.78 16.72
N ASP A 67 30.89 29.91 15.40
CA ASP A 67 29.67 29.75 14.62
C ASP A 67 29.74 28.60 13.60
N GLU A 68 30.81 27.78 13.63
CA GLU A 68 30.93 26.59 12.78
C GLU A 68 29.94 25.50 13.23
N LEU A 69 29.29 24.88 12.25
CA LEU A 69 28.30 23.83 12.46
C LEU A 69 28.95 22.57 13.07
N ILE A 70 28.46 22.13 14.23
CA ILE A 70 28.91 20.88 14.89
C ILE A 70 27.82 19.81 14.97
N GLY A 71 26.59 20.17 14.61
CA GLY A 71 25.48 19.24 14.46
C GLY A 71 24.28 19.93 13.80
N PHE A 72 23.38 19.14 13.25
CA PHE A 72 22.23 19.67 12.53
C PHE A 72 21.06 18.68 12.52
N VAL A 73 19.87 19.21 12.25
CA VAL A 73 18.70 18.43 11.87
C VAL A 73 17.96 19.16 10.76
N THR A 74 17.52 18.43 9.74
CA THR A 74 16.71 18.96 8.63
C THR A 74 15.40 18.20 8.57
N ALA A 75 14.27 18.90 8.43
CA ALA A 75 12.96 18.29 8.37
C ALA A 75 12.06 19.01 7.36
N ARG A 76 11.03 18.32 6.86
CA ARG A 76 10.05 18.88 5.92
C ARG A 76 8.64 18.62 6.42
N ILE A 77 7.73 19.57 6.20
CA ILE A 77 6.29 19.35 6.37
C ILE A 77 5.77 18.63 5.13
N VAL A 78 5.04 17.54 5.34
CA VAL A 78 4.42 16.74 4.28
C VAL A 78 2.92 16.64 4.56
N LEU A 79 2.09 16.70 3.54
CA LEU A 79 0.65 16.45 3.69
C LEU A 79 0.41 14.97 4.01
N ALA A 80 -0.40 14.68 5.02
CA ALA A 80 -0.68 13.31 5.44
C ALA A 80 -1.26 12.45 4.29
N LYS A 81 -2.05 13.05 3.39
CA LYS A 81 -2.59 12.38 2.20
C LYS A 81 -1.53 12.01 1.15
N GLU A 82 -0.39 12.70 1.16
CA GLU A 82 0.72 12.55 0.21
C GLU A 82 1.88 11.72 0.78
N THR A 83 1.85 11.44 2.09
CA THR A 83 2.83 10.57 2.73
C THR A 83 2.78 9.15 2.16
N GLU A 84 3.94 8.47 2.22
CA GLU A 84 4.21 7.16 1.63
C GLU A 84 3.03 6.18 1.73
N GLN A 85 2.84 5.39 0.66
CA GLN A 85 1.91 4.25 0.66
C GLN A 85 2.15 3.32 1.88
N GLN A 86 3.40 3.26 2.36
CA GLN A 86 3.82 2.49 3.52
C GLN A 86 3.26 3.00 4.86
N ILE A 87 2.96 4.30 5.01
CA ILE A 87 2.26 4.87 6.18
C ILE A 87 0.74 4.70 6.05
N LYS A 88 0.20 4.76 4.83
CA LYS A 88 -1.23 4.46 4.57
C LYS A 88 -1.59 3.02 4.95
N ASP A 89 -0.66 2.08 4.79
CA ASP A 89 -0.85 0.69 5.22
C ASP A 89 -0.81 0.53 6.76
N ILE A 90 -0.16 1.43 7.51
CA ILE A 90 -0.19 1.41 8.98
C ILE A 90 -1.60 1.73 9.49
N ALA A 91 -2.40 2.53 8.74
CA ALA A 91 -3.78 2.84 9.12
C ALA A 91 -4.68 1.61 8.95
N SER A 92 -4.29 0.69 8.06
CA SER A 92 -4.97 -0.58 7.84
C SER A 92 -4.63 -1.66 8.88
N MET A 93 -3.59 -1.49 9.70
CA MET A 93 -3.21 -2.48 10.73
C MET A 93 -4.20 -2.53 11.91
N CYS A 94 -4.92 -1.45 12.21
CA CYS A 94 -6.05 -1.46 13.16
C CYS A 94 -7.29 -2.13 12.59
N GLN A 95 -7.45 -2.09 11.26
CA GLN A 95 -8.61 -2.67 10.59
C GLN A 95 -8.64 -4.20 10.77
N ALA A 96 -7.48 -4.86 10.83
CA ALA A 96 -7.40 -6.29 11.12
C ALA A 96 -7.85 -6.66 12.56
N SER A 97 -7.59 -5.79 13.55
CA SER A 97 -8.14 -5.98 14.91
C SER A 97 -9.64 -5.67 14.98
N TYR A 98 -10.12 -4.73 14.16
CA TYR A 98 -11.54 -4.40 13.99
C TYR A 98 -12.34 -5.52 13.31
N ASP A 99 -11.79 -6.14 12.26
CA ASP A 99 -12.42 -7.24 11.53
C ASP A 99 -12.50 -8.51 12.39
N TRP A 100 -11.53 -8.73 13.28
CA TRP A 100 -11.58 -9.82 14.27
C TRP A 100 -12.67 -9.60 15.33
N ILE A 101 -12.83 -8.37 15.84
CA ILE A 101 -13.91 -8.03 16.80
C ILE A 101 -15.30 -8.11 16.11
N ASN A 102 -15.39 -7.69 14.85
CA ASN A 102 -16.63 -7.82 14.07
C ASN A 102 -16.98 -9.27 13.72
N GLN A 103 -15.99 -10.12 13.42
CA GLN A 103 -16.21 -11.56 13.22
C GLN A 103 -16.69 -12.27 14.49
N ALA A 104 -16.29 -11.79 15.68
CA ALA A 104 -16.82 -12.29 16.94
C ALA A 104 -18.30 -11.90 17.17
N HIS A 105 -18.78 -10.81 16.56
CA HIS A 105 -20.17 -10.33 16.71
C HIS A 105 -21.15 -11.03 15.74
N VAL A 106 -20.68 -11.42 14.54
CA VAL A 106 -21.49 -12.19 13.56
C VAL A 106 -21.85 -13.58 14.09
N PHE A 107 -21.08 -14.13 15.03
CA PHE A 107 -21.35 -15.45 15.60
C PHE A 107 -22.39 -15.46 16.73
N LEU A 108 -22.89 -14.30 17.19
CA LEU A 108 -23.74 -14.19 18.39
C LEU A 108 -25.11 -13.54 18.18
N CYS A 109 -25.47 -13.07 16.99
CA CYS A 109 -26.80 -12.49 16.73
C CYS A 109 -27.40 -12.97 15.40
N ASN A 110 -28.57 -13.61 15.47
CA ASN A 110 -29.34 -14.03 14.30
C ASN A 110 -29.96 -12.80 13.58
N PRO A 111 -29.96 -12.76 12.24
CA PRO A 111 -30.39 -11.59 11.48
C PRO A 111 -31.88 -11.65 11.19
N SER A 112 -32.70 -11.01 12.02
CA SER A 112 -34.09 -10.70 11.67
C SER A 112 -34.51 -9.44 12.40
N ASP A 113 -34.22 -8.27 11.83
CA ASP A 113 -35.10 -7.09 11.85
C ASP A 113 -34.44 -5.89 11.16
N GLU A 114 -35.17 -5.34 10.18
CA GLU A 114 -34.80 -4.27 9.24
C GLU A 114 -34.66 -2.87 9.91
N TYR A 115 -34.69 -2.79 11.24
CA TYR A 115 -34.68 -1.54 12.01
C TYR A 115 -33.29 -1.19 12.59
N GLU A 116 -32.33 -2.12 12.59
CA GLU A 116 -30.97 -1.86 13.13
C GLU A 116 -30.02 -1.15 12.15
N GLN A 117 -30.32 -1.13 10.85
CA GLN A 117 -29.53 -0.36 9.87
C GLN A 117 -29.53 1.16 10.16
N LYS A 118 -30.57 1.69 10.82
CA LYS A 118 -30.58 3.12 11.20
C LYS A 118 -29.64 3.46 12.35
N ASN A 119 -29.26 2.50 13.19
CA ASN A 119 -28.20 2.70 14.20
C ASN A 119 -26.80 2.43 13.65
N PHE A 120 -26.69 1.71 12.52
CA PHE A 120 -25.45 1.56 11.75
C PHE A 120 -24.92 2.91 11.24
N LEU A 121 -25.82 3.89 11.03
CA LEU A 121 -25.49 5.24 10.59
C LEU A 121 -25.03 6.22 11.70
N ILE A 122 -24.94 5.78 12.95
CA ILE A 122 -24.44 6.61 14.07
C ILE A 122 -22.98 6.24 14.44
N LEU A 123 -22.44 5.16 13.88
CA LEU A 123 -21.11 4.63 14.24
C LEU A 123 -19.98 4.98 13.25
N THR A 124 -20.27 5.75 12.19
CA THR A 124 -19.27 6.15 11.20
C THR A 124 -18.18 7.13 11.68
N PRO A 125 -18.21 7.81 12.85
CA PRO A 125 -17.12 8.73 13.22
C PRO A 125 -16.23 8.26 14.39
N MET A 126 -16.17 6.95 14.72
CA MET A 126 -15.26 6.47 15.76
C MET A 126 -14.53 5.18 15.34
N ILE A 127 -13.57 5.34 14.42
CA ILE A 127 -12.26 4.66 14.30
C ILE A 127 -11.55 5.41 13.16
N GLY A 128 -11.24 6.68 13.40
CA GLY A 128 -10.44 7.52 12.50
C GLY A 128 -8.97 7.60 12.95
N ASP A 129 -8.46 6.62 13.69
CA ASP A 129 -7.40 6.92 14.67
C ASP A 129 -6.07 6.21 14.41
N LEU A 130 -5.47 6.47 13.25
CA LEU A 130 -4.00 6.45 13.13
C LEU A 130 -3.40 7.86 13.14
N LEU A 131 -4.16 8.86 12.66
CA LEU A 131 -3.75 10.27 12.65
C LEU A 131 -4.90 11.23 13.02
N ARG A 132 -6.10 10.72 13.38
CA ARG A 132 -7.35 11.47 13.20
C ARG A 132 -7.45 12.00 11.77
N TYR A 133 -7.17 11.17 10.75
CA TYR A 133 -7.46 11.59 9.38
C TYR A 133 -8.97 11.68 9.26
N ASP A 134 -9.46 12.87 9.54
CA ASP A 134 -10.83 13.28 9.40
C ASP A 134 -10.99 13.61 7.92
N PRO A 135 -11.78 12.83 7.15
CA PRO A 135 -12.01 13.12 5.73
C PRO A 135 -12.60 14.52 5.50
N SER A 136 -13.14 15.16 6.53
CA SER A 136 -13.60 16.56 6.50
C SER A 136 -12.48 17.60 6.70
N LYS A 137 -11.23 17.18 6.98
CA LYS A 137 -10.05 18.05 7.20
C LYS A 137 -8.86 17.60 6.34
N PRO A 138 -8.83 17.91 5.03
CA PRO A 138 -7.82 17.45 4.08
C PRO A 138 -6.40 18.02 4.30
N ASP A 139 -6.25 18.97 5.23
CA ASP A 139 -5.03 19.77 5.40
C ASP A 139 -4.10 19.25 6.51
N GLN A 140 -4.31 18.02 6.98
CA GLN A 140 -3.44 17.44 8.00
C GLN A 140 -2.03 17.20 7.47
N THR A 141 -1.04 17.47 8.32
CA THR A 141 0.37 17.37 7.96
C THR A 141 1.15 16.47 8.91
N LEU A 142 2.31 16.02 8.46
CA LEU A 142 3.34 15.33 9.22
C LEU A 142 4.67 16.07 9.04
N VAL A 143 5.58 15.91 9.99
CA VAL A 143 6.96 16.39 9.87
C VAL A 143 7.87 15.21 9.63
N TYR A 144 8.55 15.19 8.49
CA TYR A 144 9.53 14.16 8.15
C TYR A 144 10.95 14.66 8.47
N ILE A 145 11.68 13.97 9.36
CA ILE A 145 13.10 14.25 9.59
C ILE A 145 13.90 13.60 8.46
N LEU A 146 14.59 14.42 7.67
CA LEU A 146 15.38 14.01 6.51
C LEU A 146 16.78 13.56 6.93
N THR A 147 17.48 14.38 7.72
CA THR A 147 18.85 14.13 8.20
C THR A 147 19.01 14.62 9.64
N LEU A 148 19.82 13.92 10.43
CA LEU A 148 20.20 14.29 11.79
C LEU A 148 21.65 13.88 12.04
N GLY A 149 22.52 14.86 12.24
CA GLY A 149 23.96 14.64 12.34
C GLY A 149 24.59 15.38 13.52
N VAL A 150 25.62 14.78 14.13
CA VAL A 150 26.52 15.44 15.08
C VAL A 150 27.94 14.98 14.78
N VAL A 151 28.86 15.93 14.66
CA VAL A 151 30.29 15.68 14.45
C VAL A 151 30.82 14.79 15.57
N GLU A 152 31.71 13.86 15.23
CA GLU A 152 32.10 12.75 16.11
C GLU A 152 32.61 13.18 17.49
N THR A 153 33.44 14.23 17.53
CA THR A 153 34.02 14.79 18.78
C THR A 153 32.98 15.41 19.72
N TYR A 154 31.79 15.73 19.23
CA TYR A 154 30.67 16.31 19.98
C TYR A 154 29.54 15.31 20.26
N ARG A 155 29.70 14.04 19.88
CA ARG A 155 28.71 12.98 20.18
C ARG A 155 28.66 12.72 21.69
N ASN A 156 27.55 12.14 22.14
CA ASN A 156 27.28 11.83 23.56
C ASN A 156 27.17 13.04 24.51
N LEU A 157 27.17 14.28 23.99
CA LEU A 157 26.90 15.50 24.77
C LEU A 157 25.42 15.91 24.81
N GLY A 158 24.53 15.08 24.25
CA GLY A 158 23.09 15.35 24.21
C GLY A 158 22.61 16.29 23.11
N ILE A 159 23.49 16.71 22.19
CA ILE A 159 23.17 17.64 21.09
C ILE A 159 22.07 17.09 20.18
N ALA A 160 22.18 15.84 19.71
CA ALA A 160 21.17 15.21 18.87
C ALA A 160 19.79 15.17 19.55
N ARG A 161 19.75 14.93 20.86
CA ARG A 161 18.50 14.96 21.66
C ARG A 161 17.89 16.35 21.67
N SER A 162 18.71 17.39 21.79
CA SER A 162 18.25 18.78 21.76
C SER A 162 17.76 19.21 20.38
N LEU A 163 18.43 18.78 19.31
CA LEU A 163 17.99 19.02 17.93
C LEU A 163 16.64 18.37 17.63
N ILE A 164 16.45 17.09 17.99
CA ILE A 164 15.14 16.41 17.85
C ILE A 164 14.05 17.14 18.66
N ARG A 165 14.37 17.68 19.84
CA ARG A 165 13.41 18.48 20.62
C ARG A 165 12.99 19.76 19.91
N GLN A 166 13.88 20.41 19.15
CA GLN A 166 13.49 21.56 18.32
C GLN A 166 12.46 21.15 17.26
N VAL A 167 12.68 20.00 16.59
CA VAL A 167 11.72 19.47 15.62
C VAL A 167 10.38 19.12 16.26
N ILE A 168 10.37 18.45 17.42
CA ILE A 168 9.13 18.12 18.13
C ILE A 168 8.39 19.39 18.58
N LYS A 169 9.13 20.40 19.06
CA LYS A 169 8.57 21.70 19.45
C LYS A 169 7.95 22.41 18.24
N TYR A 170 8.63 22.42 17.11
CA TYR A 170 8.11 22.95 15.85
C TYR A 170 6.85 22.20 15.39
N ALA A 171 6.90 20.87 15.34
CA ALA A 171 5.75 20.04 14.98
C ALA A 171 4.54 20.27 15.91
N SER A 172 4.78 20.43 17.22
CA SER A 172 3.73 20.76 18.20
C SER A 172 3.16 22.17 18.00
N SER A 173 3.94 23.10 17.42
CA SER A 173 3.47 24.45 17.12
C SER A 173 2.57 24.54 15.88
N VAL A 174 2.60 23.52 15.00
CA VAL A 174 1.78 23.46 13.79
C VAL A 174 0.46 22.72 14.10
N PRO A 175 -0.70 23.40 14.19
CA PRO A 175 -1.94 22.77 14.68
C PRO A 175 -2.45 21.60 13.83
N ALA A 176 -2.15 21.63 12.52
CA ALA A 176 -2.50 20.59 11.57
C ALA A 176 -1.54 19.39 11.60
N CYS A 177 -0.37 19.52 12.25
CA CYS A 177 0.63 18.46 12.30
C CYS A 177 0.22 17.38 13.30
N ARG A 178 0.31 16.10 12.91
CA ARG A 178 -0.11 14.96 13.75
C ARG A 178 1.02 14.06 14.22
N ALA A 179 2.15 14.03 13.51
CA ALA A 179 3.31 13.27 13.96
C ALA A 179 4.61 13.79 13.32
N VAL A 180 5.71 13.46 13.99
CA VAL A 180 7.08 13.51 13.46
C VAL A 180 7.49 12.08 13.12
N TYR A 181 8.03 11.84 11.94
CA TYR A 181 8.50 10.51 11.55
C TYR A 181 9.85 10.55 10.84
N LEU A 182 10.52 9.40 10.81
CA LEU A 182 11.85 9.25 10.21
C LEU A 182 12.17 7.79 9.88
N HIS A 183 13.15 7.63 9.00
CA HIS A 183 13.77 6.35 8.70
C HIS A 183 15.16 6.26 9.33
N VAL A 184 15.52 5.10 9.84
CA VAL A 184 16.87 4.83 10.39
C VAL A 184 17.37 3.49 9.88
N ILE A 185 18.60 3.47 9.36
CA ILE A 185 19.22 2.25 8.87
C ILE A 185 19.37 1.22 10.00
N SER A 186 19.07 -0.04 9.69
CA SER A 186 18.86 -1.11 10.67
C SER A 186 20.08 -1.41 11.54
N TYR A 187 21.30 -1.20 11.03
CA TYR A 187 22.54 -1.39 11.78
C TYR A 187 22.95 -0.16 12.63
N ASN A 188 22.26 0.99 12.52
CA ASN A 188 22.58 2.19 13.31
C ASN A 188 21.97 2.11 14.71
N VAL A 189 22.54 1.21 15.52
CA VAL A 189 22.13 0.96 16.92
C VAL A 189 22.12 2.25 17.77
N PRO A 190 23.10 3.17 17.68
CA PRO A 190 23.08 4.41 18.44
C PRO A 190 21.85 5.29 18.14
N ALA A 191 21.50 5.47 16.86
CA ALA A 191 20.33 6.27 16.47
C ALA A 191 19.02 5.58 16.89
N ILE A 192 18.90 4.26 16.70
CA ILE A 192 17.75 3.48 17.16
C ILE A 192 17.53 3.65 18.67
N HIS A 193 18.60 3.59 19.47
CA HIS A 193 18.51 3.78 20.91
C HIS A 193 18.11 5.23 21.27
N LEU A 194 18.67 6.22 20.59
CA LEU A 194 18.29 7.63 20.75
C LEU A 194 16.80 7.86 20.50
N TYR A 195 16.26 7.39 19.38
CA TYR A 195 14.85 7.56 19.02
C TYR A 195 13.92 6.86 20.02
N LYS A 196 14.23 5.62 20.41
CA LYS A 196 13.49 4.90 21.46
C LYS A 196 13.51 5.66 22.79
N LYS A 197 14.67 6.18 23.21
CA LYS A 197 14.82 6.99 24.44
C LYS A 197 14.05 8.30 24.39
N MET A 198 13.82 8.83 23.19
CA MET A 198 12.98 10.00 22.94
C MET A 198 11.50 9.65 22.67
N SER A 199 11.10 8.42 23.00
CA SER A 199 9.72 7.92 22.91
C SER A 199 9.15 7.84 21.48
N PHE A 200 9.99 7.90 20.45
CA PHE A 200 9.56 7.48 19.11
C PHE A 200 9.24 5.99 19.14
N LYS A 201 8.14 5.62 18.49
CA LYS A 201 7.69 4.24 18.35
C LYS A 201 8.24 3.67 17.04
N CYS A 202 8.91 2.53 17.13
CA CYS A 202 9.30 1.76 15.94
C CYS A 202 8.04 1.09 15.41
N ILE A 203 7.59 1.50 14.22
CA ILE A 203 6.33 1.00 13.66
C ILE A 203 6.57 -0.23 12.78
N ARG A 204 7.60 -0.18 11.92
CA ARG A 204 7.87 -1.21 10.93
C ARG A 204 9.34 -1.29 10.55
N ARG A 205 9.78 -2.50 10.17
CA ARG A 205 11.03 -2.73 9.43
C ARG A 205 10.74 -2.77 7.94
N LEU A 206 11.45 -1.96 7.17
CA LEU A 206 11.39 -1.88 5.72
C LEU A 206 12.62 -2.62 5.18
N GLN A 207 12.38 -3.70 4.42
CA GLN A 207 13.47 -4.51 3.85
C GLN A 207 14.12 -3.77 2.68
N ASP A 208 15.45 -3.90 2.56
CA ASP A 208 16.26 -3.40 1.43
C ASP A 208 16.12 -1.90 1.12
N PHE A 209 15.72 -1.10 2.12
CA PHE A 209 15.34 0.30 1.98
C PHE A 209 16.50 1.23 1.59
N TYR A 210 17.71 1.01 2.12
CA TYR A 210 18.88 1.82 1.81
C TYR A 210 19.83 1.08 0.87
N LEU A 211 20.29 1.75 -0.18
CA LEU A 211 21.40 1.28 -1.03
C LEU A 211 22.66 2.09 -0.72
N ILE A 212 23.66 1.44 -0.15
CA ILE A 212 24.94 2.07 0.21
C ILE A 212 26.06 1.25 -0.39
N ASN A 213 26.88 1.88 -1.24
CA ASN A 213 28.01 1.23 -1.92
C ASN A 213 27.61 -0.08 -2.64
N GLY A 214 26.42 -0.12 -3.22
CA GLY A 214 25.91 -1.30 -3.94
C GLY A 214 25.35 -2.43 -3.05
N GLN A 215 25.30 -2.24 -1.73
CA GLN A 215 24.72 -3.18 -0.77
C GLN A 215 23.41 -2.64 -0.18
N HIS A 216 22.41 -3.53 -0.07
CA HIS A 216 21.12 -3.22 0.53
C HIS A 216 21.15 -3.34 2.06
N TYR A 217 20.46 -2.42 2.71
CA TYR A 217 20.28 -2.42 4.15
C TYR A 217 18.84 -2.05 4.52
N ASP A 218 18.27 -2.81 5.45
CA ASP A 218 16.95 -2.53 5.97
C ASP A 218 16.90 -1.20 6.71
N SER A 219 15.70 -0.63 6.79
CA SER A 219 15.39 0.58 7.57
C SER A 219 14.33 0.28 8.62
N PHE A 220 14.31 1.05 9.69
CA PHE A 220 13.21 1.11 10.64
C PHE A 220 12.49 2.45 10.51
N LEU A 221 11.16 2.40 10.43
CA LEU A 221 10.30 3.56 10.49
C LEU A 221 9.98 3.88 11.96
N PHE A 222 10.32 5.09 12.39
CA PHE A 222 10.03 5.61 13.71
C PHE A 222 9.05 6.78 13.65
N VAL A 223 8.09 6.80 14.59
CA VAL A 223 7.04 7.83 14.65
C VAL A 223 6.88 8.37 16.08
N TYR A 224 6.77 9.69 16.20
CA TYR A 224 6.44 10.42 17.43
C TYR A 224 5.19 11.26 17.21
N TYR A 225 4.12 10.99 17.94
CA TYR A 225 2.84 11.67 17.74
C TYR A 225 2.76 13.02 18.47
N VAL A 226 2.14 14.01 17.84
CA VAL A 226 1.91 15.36 18.38
C VAL A 226 0.47 15.81 18.13
N ASN A 227 0.00 16.83 18.85
CA ASN A 227 -1.31 17.47 18.65
C ASN A 227 -2.48 16.48 18.48
N GLY A 228 -2.51 15.46 19.34
CA GLY A 228 -3.58 14.45 19.37
C GLY A 228 -3.44 13.31 18.34
N GLY A 229 -2.33 13.22 17.59
CA GLY A 229 -1.98 12.00 16.85
C GLY A 229 -1.80 10.80 17.79
N ARG A 230 -2.07 9.58 17.31
CA ARG A 230 -2.06 8.37 18.16
C ARG A 230 -1.50 7.15 17.44
N SER A 231 -0.90 6.25 18.22
CA SER A 231 -0.43 4.94 17.77
C SER A 231 -1.59 3.95 17.65
N PRO A 232 -1.59 3.04 16.65
CA PRO A 232 -2.72 2.14 16.37
C PRO A 232 -3.04 1.13 17.49
N CYS A 233 -2.09 0.82 18.38
CA CYS A 233 -2.26 -0.28 19.33
C CYS A 233 -1.72 0.05 20.73
N SER A 234 -2.51 0.75 21.55
CA SER A 234 -2.29 0.83 23.01
C SER A 234 -3.27 -0.10 23.73
N PRO A 235 -2.81 -1.04 24.60
CA PRO A 235 -3.69 -1.90 25.39
C PRO A 235 -4.71 -1.12 26.23
N LEU A 236 -4.31 0.07 26.70
CA LEU A 236 -5.16 0.95 27.50
C LEU A 236 -6.30 1.57 26.67
N GLU A 237 -6.04 1.91 25.40
CA GLU A 237 -7.07 2.46 24.50
C GLU A 237 -8.05 1.37 24.05
N LEU A 238 -7.56 0.14 23.87
CA LEU A 238 -8.43 -1.03 23.64
C LEU A 238 -9.36 -1.25 24.85
N LEU A 239 -8.83 -1.13 26.06
CA LEU A 239 -9.57 -1.21 27.32
C LEU A 239 -10.58 -0.06 27.47
N ILE A 240 -10.20 1.19 27.16
CA ILE A 240 -11.09 2.36 27.21
C ILE A 240 -12.21 2.22 26.17
N ALA A 241 -11.91 1.74 24.97
CA ALA A 241 -12.90 1.49 23.93
C ALA A 241 -13.90 0.39 24.36
N VAL A 242 -13.41 -0.71 24.94
CA VAL A 242 -14.24 -1.79 25.49
C VAL A 242 -15.10 -1.29 26.66
N VAL A 243 -14.54 -0.51 27.59
CA VAL A 243 -15.28 0.03 28.75
C VAL A 243 -16.34 1.06 28.32
N SER A 244 -16.01 1.91 27.35
CA SER A 244 -16.94 2.89 26.76
C SER A 244 -18.09 2.20 26.01
N TYR A 245 -17.79 1.11 25.30
CA TYR A 245 -18.79 0.26 24.64
C TYR A 245 -19.73 -0.39 25.67
N MET A 246 -19.18 -0.97 26.74
CA MET A 246 -19.96 -1.62 27.80
C MET A 246 -20.85 -0.62 28.54
N THR A 247 -20.33 0.57 28.88
CA THR A 247 -21.12 1.62 29.55
C THR A 247 -22.20 2.20 28.65
N SER A 248 -21.97 2.29 27.34
CA SER A 248 -22.98 2.74 26.37
C SER A 248 -24.06 1.68 26.11
N GLY A 249 -23.68 0.41 26.04
CA GLY A 249 -24.60 -0.72 25.95
C GLY A 249 -25.53 -0.82 27.16
N LEU A 250 -24.98 -0.66 28.36
CA LEU A 250 -25.77 -0.64 29.61
C LEU A 250 -26.75 0.55 29.65
N LYS A 251 -26.34 1.73 29.18
CA LYS A 251 -27.23 2.90 29.08
C LYS A 251 -28.36 2.69 28.04
N SER A 252 -28.06 2.04 26.93
CA SER A 252 -29.04 1.71 25.88
C SER A 252 -30.09 0.68 26.36
N VAL A 253 -29.64 -0.34 27.11
CA VAL A 253 -30.53 -1.34 27.72
C VAL A 253 -31.39 -0.71 28.82
N ALA A 254 -30.82 0.14 29.68
CA ALA A 254 -31.57 0.88 30.69
C ALA A 254 -32.63 1.82 30.07
N ALA A 255 -32.30 2.48 28.95
CA ALA A 255 -33.24 3.32 28.21
C ALA A 255 -34.37 2.51 27.54
N ARG A 256 -34.09 1.28 27.08
CA ARG A 256 -35.11 0.37 26.51
C ARG A 256 -36.06 -0.18 27.57
N ILE A 257 -35.57 -0.49 28.78
CA ILE A 257 -36.41 -0.94 29.91
C ILE A 257 -37.37 0.19 30.31
N ARG A 258 -36.87 1.42 30.42
CA ARG A 258 -37.69 2.61 30.73
C ARG A 258 -38.75 2.91 29.66
N LYS A 259 -38.45 2.65 28.39
CA LYS A 259 -39.41 2.81 27.27
C LYS A 259 -40.49 1.72 27.21
N ASN A 260 -40.26 0.56 27.81
CA ASN A 260 -41.26 -0.51 27.85
C ASN A 260 -42.28 -0.31 28.97
N GLU A 261 -41.91 0.34 30.09
CA GLU A 261 -42.86 0.71 31.14
C GLU A 261 -43.89 1.77 30.69
N GLU A 262 -43.50 2.69 29.79
CA GLU A 262 -44.43 3.71 29.27
C GLU A 262 -45.41 3.15 28.20
N LYS A 263 -45.13 1.99 27.61
CA LYS A 263 -45.96 1.40 26.53
C LYS A 263 -47.02 0.42 27.01
N THR A 264 -46.94 -0.10 28.25
CA THR A 264 -47.92 -1.04 28.83
C THR A 264 -49.09 -0.36 29.56
N ALA A 265 -49.11 0.97 29.68
CA ALA A 265 -50.19 1.68 30.36
C ALA A 265 -51.22 2.25 29.37
N LYS A 266 -52.10 1.41 28.79
CA LYS A 266 -53.39 1.86 28.19
C LYS A 266 -54.36 0.70 27.92
N TRP A 267 -55.36 0.58 28.82
CA TRP A 267 -56.79 0.24 28.64
C TRP A 267 -57.37 -0.84 29.59
N PRO A 268 -58.70 -0.87 29.82
CA PRO A 268 -59.60 0.13 30.40
C PRO A 268 -60.05 -0.23 31.83
N LYS A 269 -60.55 0.78 32.56
CA LYS A 269 -61.34 0.62 33.78
C LYS A 269 -62.61 -0.20 33.56
N CYS A 270 -62.84 -1.22 34.39
CA CYS A 270 -64.19 -1.65 34.77
C CYS A 270 -64.41 -1.36 36.26
N LYS A 271 -65.57 -0.76 36.56
CA LYS A 271 -65.97 -0.21 37.85
C LYS A 271 -66.34 -1.30 38.87
N GLU A 272 -66.07 -0.97 40.12
CA GLU A 272 -66.37 -1.69 41.36
C GLU A 272 -67.86 -2.03 41.53
N THR A 273 -68.12 -3.13 42.24
CA THR A 273 -69.04 -3.11 43.39
C THR A 273 -68.76 -4.29 44.34
N GLN A 274 -68.50 -3.94 45.61
CA GLN A 274 -68.91 -4.60 46.88
C GLN A 274 -68.47 -6.06 47.13
N SER A 275 -68.15 -6.54 48.33
CA SER A 275 -67.72 -6.02 49.63
C SER A 275 -67.59 -7.27 50.53
N LEU A 276 -66.62 -7.27 51.45
CA LEU A 276 -66.51 -8.07 52.69
C LEU A 276 -66.23 -9.61 52.66
N MET A 277 -65.08 -9.92 53.29
CA MET A 277 -64.84 -10.90 54.36
C MET A 277 -64.58 -12.40 54.08
N SER A 278 -63.37 -12.79 54.55
CA SER A 278 -63.06 -13.87 55.51
C SER A 278 -62.88 -15.32 55.04
N MET A 279 -61.65 -15.78 55.29
CA MET A 279 -61.18 -17.08 55.81
C MET A 279 -61.66 -18.41 55.21
N GLN A 280 -60.64 -19.14 54.74
CA GLN A 280 -60.28 -20.52 55.08
C GLN A 280 -60.74 -21.72 54.22
N THR A 281 -59.68 -22.42 53.77
CA THR A 281 -59.47 -23.88 53.63
C THR A 281 -59.79 -24.62 52.32
N LYS A 282 -58.70 -25.16 51.74
CA LYS A 282 -58.54 -26.40 50.95
C LYS A 282 -59.77 -26.94 50.19
N ARG A 283 -59.67 -26.93 48.85
CA ARG A 283 -59.49 -28.15 48.02
C ARG A 283 -59.30 -27.78 46.55
N ASN A 284 -58.60 -28.66 45.85
CA ASN A 284 -58.30 -28.67 44.42
C ASN A 284 -59.47 -28.17 43.54
N LEU A 285 -59.21 -27.15 42.72
CA LEU A 285 -59.65 -27.12 41.34
C LEU A 285 -58.76 -26.15 40.55
N THR A 286 -58.31 -26.63 39.40
CA THR A 286 -57.58 -25.97 38.32
C THR A 286 -57.99 -24.51 38.09
N THR A 287 -57.02 -23.58 38.11
CA THR A 287 -57.06 -22.37 37.29
C THR A 287 -55.64 -21.81 37.12
N GLU A 288 -55.34 -21.48 35.87
CA GLU A 288 -54.04 -21.08 35.34
C GLU A 288 -53.44 -19.86 36.07
N CYS A 289 -52.22 -20.03 36.58
CA CYS A 289 -51.32 -18.91 36.85
C CYS A 289 -50.33 -18.82 35.69
N THR A 290 -50.47 -17.75 34.92
CA THR A 290 -49.73 -17.42 33.71
C THR A 290 -48.21 -17.43 33.96
N GLY A 291 -47.49 -18.23 33.17
CA GLY A 291 -46.06 -18.51 33.29
C GLY A 291 -45.11 -17.36 32.92
N TYR A 292 -45.45 -16.10 33.20
CA TYR A 292 -44.65 -14.95 32.74
C TYR A 292 -43.79 -14.28 33.83
N GLU A 293 -44.10 -14.39 35.12
CA GLU A 293 -43.26 -13.76 36.17
C GLU A 293 -42.09 -14.64 36.65
N CYS A 294 -42.18 -15.97 36.54
CA CYS A 294 -41.10 -16.87 36.96
C CYS A 294 -39.96 -16.96 35.91
N VAL A 295 -40.25 -16.67 34.65
CA VAL A 295 -39.26 -16.73 33.54
C VAL A 295 -38.34 -15.52 33.53
N ILE A 296 -38.81 -14.35 33.99
CA ILE A 296 -38.03 -13.10 33.97
C ILE A 296 -36.95 -13.11 35.07
N CYS A 297 -37.28 -13.55 36.29
CA CYS A 297 -36.31 -13.64 37.39
C CYS A 297 -35.27 -14.76 37.21
N ALA A 298 -35.67 -15.91 36.62
CA ALA A 298 -34.74 -16.98 36.29
C ALA A 298 -33.80 -16.60 35.13
N GLY A 299 -34.31 -15.91 34.11
CA GLY A 299 -33.52 -15.40 32.98
C GLY A 299 -32.48 -14.36 33.39
N MET A 300 -32.81 -13.43 34.29
CA MET A 300 -31.86 -12.41 34.76
C MET A 300 -30.71 -12.99 35.60
N SER A 301 -30.95 -14.06 36.36
CA SER A 301 -29.91 -14.75 37.13
C SER A 301 -28.94 -15.52 36.23
N VAL A 302 -29.46 -16.23 35.22
CA VAL A 302 -28.64 -16.99 34.26
C VAL A 302 -27.81 -16.04 33.38
N ILE A 303 -28.40 -14.93 32.90
CA ILE A 303 -27.68 -13.93 32.09
C ILE A 303 -26.56 -13.27 32.90
N LYS A 304 -26.80 -12.90 34.17
CA LYS A 304 -25.77 -12.27 35.02
C LYS A 304 -24.61 -13.24 35.33
N THR A 305 -24.91 -14.53 35.47
CA THR A 305 -23.91 -15.58 35.74
C THR A 305 -23.10 -15.92 34.49
N CYS A 306 -23.73 -15.99 33.32
CA CYS A 306 -23.06 -16.19 32.03
C CYS A 306 -22.20 -14.98 31.63
N VAL A 307 -22.67 -13.75 31.85
CA VAL A 307 -21.90 -12.52 31.57
C VAL A 307 -20.69 -12.42 32.49
N ASN A 308 -20.82 -12.75 33.79
CA ASN A 308 -19.69 -12.74 34.72
C ASN A 308 -18.68 -13.86 34.44
N ALA A 309 -19.12 -15.06 34.06
CA ALA A 309 -18.23 -16.17 33.69
C ALA A 309 -17.47 -15.89 32.38
N TRP A 310 -18.12 -15.21 31.42
CA TRP A 310 -17.52 -14.77 30.18
C TRP A 310 -16.53 -13.61 30.40
N LEU A 311 -16.85 -12.66 31.28
CA LEU A 311 -15.91 -11.61 31.71
C LEU A 311 -14.67 -12.21 32.39
N LEU A 312 -14.84 -13.21 33.27
CA LEU A 312 -13.72 -13.83 33.97
C LEU A 312 -12.82 -14.60 33.01
N THR A 313 -13.38 -15.32 32.03
CA THR A 313 -12.59 -16.07 31.02
C THR A 313 -11.91 -15.15 30.00
N ALA A 314 -12.55 -14.05 29.61
CA ALA A 314 -11.94 -13.02 28.78
C ALA A 314 -10.79 -12.30 29.51
N VAL A 315 -10.99 -11.93 30.78
CA VAL A 315 -9.95 -11.28 31.61
C VAL A 315 -8.79 -12.25 31.91
N ILE A 316 -9.04 -13.52 32.25
CA ILE A 316 -7.99 -14.51 32.50
C ILE A 316 -7.18 -14.80 31.23
N ARG A 317 -7.80 -14.84 30.04
CA ARG A 317 -7.08 -15.01 28.76
C ARG A 317 -6.28 -13.77 28.36
N VAL A 318 -6.77 -12.57 28.65
CA VAL A 318 -6.02 -11.32 28.43
C VAL A 318 -4.84 -11.20 29.42
N VAL A 319 -5.04 -11.58 30.68
CA VAL A 319 -3.98 -11.56 31.71
C VAL A 319 -2.86 -12.57 31.40
N ASN A 320 -3.21 -13.75 30.87
CA ASN A 320 -2.21 -14.75 30.45
C ASN A 320 -1.41 -14.34 29.19
N ILE A 321 -1.92 -13.42 28.36
CA ILE A 321 -1.15 -12.82 27.26
C ILE A 321 -0.18 -11.74 27.77
N THR A 322 -0.41 -11.21 28.98
CA THR A 322 0.40 -10.14 29.59
C THR A 322 1.38 -10.61 30.68
N SER A 323 1.60 -11.91 30.86
CA SER A 323 2.65 -12.40 31.77
C SER A 323 4.04 -12.00 31.24
N PRO A 324 4.85 -11.21 31.96
CA PRO A 324 6.01 -10.51 31.41
C PRO A 324 7.29 -11.37 31.31
N TYR A 325 7.19 -12.69 31.27
CA TYR A 325 8.36 -13.58 31.24
C TYR A 325 8.27 -14.60 30.11
N ASN A 326 8.63 -14.16 28.90
CA ASN A 326 9.21 -14.91 27.76
C ASN A 326 8.78 -14.31 26.42
N PHE A 327 9.27 -13.10 26.13
CA PHE A 327 9.25 -12.54 24.77
C PHE A 327 10.69 -12.37 24.26
N ASP A 328 11.42 -13.48 24.23
CA ASP A 328 12.53 -13.67 23.29
C ASP A 328 12.13 -14.83 22.37
N TYR A 329 12.26 -14.61 21.06
CA TYR A 329 11.92 -15.52 19.95
C TYR A 329 10.42 -15.67 19.60
N VAL A 330 9.82 -14.61 19.06
CA VAL A 330 8.80 -14.78 18.02
C VAL A 330 9.38 -14.30 16.70
N VAL A 331 9.92 -15.24 15.94
CA VAL A 331 10.28 -15.06 14.53
C VAL A 331 8.98 -14.79 13.78
N TRP A 332 8.73 -13.55 13.38
CA TRP A 332 7.65 -13.19 12.46
C TRP A 332 7.97 -13.79 11.08
N LEU A 333 7.34 -14.92 10.74
CA LEU A 333 7.23 -15.32 9.34
C LEU A 333 6.18 -14.41 8.69
N PRO A 334 6.53 -13.64 7.64
CA PRO A 334 5.57 -12.79 6.96
C PRO A 334 4.51 -13.68 6.30
N TYR A 335 3.23 -13.29 6.39
CA TYR A 335 2.18 -13.85 5.54
C TYR A 335 2.54 -13.57 4.09
N LYS A 336 3.10 -14.58 3.43
CA LYS A 336 3.59 -14.52 2.05
C LYS A 336 2.38 -14.67 1.13
N ALA A 337 1.67 -13.57 0.88
CA ALA A 337 0.62 -13.60 -0.13
C ALA A 337 1.26 -13.97 -1.48
N SER A 338 0.71 -14.98 -2.15
CA SER A 338 1.29 -15.59 -3.35
C SER A 338 0.23 -15.73 -4.44
N ILE A 339 0.62 -15.56 -5.71
CA ILE A 339 -0.27 -15.82 -6.84
C ILE A 339 -0.57 -17.32 -6.89
N THR A 340 -1.84 -17.69 -6.74
CA THR A 340 -2.31 -19.08 -6.74
C THR A 340 -3.28 -19.34 -7.88
N TYR A 341 -3.41 -20.60 -8.27
CA TYR A 341 -4.40 -21.03 -9.26
C TYR A 341 -5.75 -21.28 -8.60
N HIS A 342 -6.82 -20.76 -9.21
CA HIS A 342 -8.20 -20.83 -8.70
C HIS A 342 -9.13 -21.68 -9.57
N GLY A 343 -8.56 -22.53 -10.43
CA GLY A 343 -9.32 -23.54 -11.18
C GLY A 343 -9.93 -23.07 -12.50
N GLY A 344 -9.84 -21.79 -12.83
CA GLY A 344 -10.38 -21.22 -14.06
C GLY A 344 -9.54 -21.48 -15.32
N PRO A 345 -10.06 -21.15 -16.52
CA PRO A 345 -9.37 -21.39 -17.79
C PRO A 345 -8.13 -20.51 -17.95
N LEU A 346 -7.13 -21.02 -18.67
CA LEU A 346 -5.97 -20.28 -19.19
C LEU A 346 -6.07 -20.21 -20.72
N LEU A 347 -5.39 -19.24 -21.33
CA LEU A 347 -5.19 -19.26 -22.78
C LEU A 347 -4.04 -20.21 -23.13
N THR A 348 -4.29 -21.20 -24.00
CA THR A 348 -3.30 -22.22 -24.36
C THR A 348 -3.30 -22.48 -25.87
N GLY A 349 -2.29 -23.20 -26.38
CA GLY A 349 -2.21 -23.56 -27.79
C GLY A 349 -1.92 -22.36 -28.69
N ASN A 350 -2.73 -22.15 -29.73
CA ASN A 350 -2.52 -21.06 -30.69
C ASN A 350 -3.35 -19.83 -30.31
N ILE A 351 -2.69 -18.71 -30.00
CA ILE A 351 -3.33 -17.44 -29.69
C ILE A 351 -3.18 -16.49 -30.88
N ASN A 352 -4.29 -16.21 -31.55
CA ASN A 352 -4.36 -15.27 -32.66
C ASN A 352 -4.71 -13.86 -32.15
N LEU A 353 -3.85 -12.88 -32.41
CA LEU A 353 -4.06 -11.49 -32.04
C LEU A 353 -4.54 -10.66 -33.23
N THR A 354 -5.55 -9.82 -32.99
CA THR A 354 -5.96 -8.74 -33.90
C THR A 354 -5.53 -7.41 -33.30
N LEU A 355 -4.51 -6.75 -33.87
CA LEU A 355 -4.06 -5.44 -33.39
C LEU A 355 -4.95 -4.33 -33.94
N ILE A 356 -5.47 -3.48 -33.06
CA ILE A 356 -6.35 -2.36 -33.38
C ILE A 356 -5.61 -1.07 -33.02
N TRP A 357 -5.12 -0.38 -34.04
CA TRP A 357 -4.48 0.92 -33.94
C TRP A 357 -5.56 2.00 -33.86
N TYR A 358 -5.93 2.41 -32.64
CA TYR A 358 -7.01 3.35 -32.41
C TYR A 358 -6.46 4.78 -32.38
N GLY A 359 -6.65 5.52 -33.48
CA GLY A 359 -6.05 6.82 -33.75
C GLY A 359 -4.78 6.76 -34.60
N GLN A 360 -4.04 7.87 -34.64
CA GLN A 360 -2.85 8.02 -35.47
C GLN A 360 -1.61 7.37 -34.83
N PHE A 361 -1.02 6.38 -35.53
CA PHE A 361 0.21 5.70 -35.11
C PHE A 361 1.32 5.80 -36.15
N GLY A 362 2.54 6.05 -35.66
CA GLY A 362 3.75 6.03 -36.49
C GLY A 362 4.17 4.62 -36.91
N ARG A 363 4.98 4.54 -37.98
CA ARG A 363 5.55 3.27 -38.48
C ARG A 363 6.43 2.59 -37.43
N VAL A 364 7.13 3.36 -36.59
CA VAL A 364 8.01 2.85 -35.53
C VAL A 364 7.21 2.06 -34.49
N HIS A 365 6.14 2.64 -33.94
CA HIS A 365 5.24 1.94 -33.00
C HIS A 365 4.75 0.61 -33.57
N LYS A 366 4.19 0.63 -34.79
CA LYS A 366 3.66 -0.57 -35.45
C LYS A 366 4.73 -1.64 -35.69
N ASN A 367 5.97 -1.26 -35.98
CA ASN A 367 7.06 -2.20 -36.22
C ASN A 367 7.60 -2.81 -34.92
N VAL A 368 7.82 -2.00 -33.88
CA VAL A 368 8.37 -2.46 -32.60
C VAL A 368 7.41 -3.43 -31.92
N ILE A 369 6.12 -3.12 -31.89
CA ILE A 369 5.10 -3.95 -31.22
C ILE A 369 4.91 -5.30 -31.92
N ARG A 370 4.92 -5.33 -33.26
CA ARG A 370 4.87 -6.61 -34.01
C ARG A 370 6.12 -7.43 -33.80
N ALA A 371 7.29 -6.79 -33.82
CA ALA A 371 8.54 -7.49 -33.58
C ALA A 371 8.61 -8.07 -32.16
N PHE A 372 8.03 -7.41 -31.15
CA PHE A 372 7.88 -7.98 -29.81
C PHE A 372 7.07 -9.29 -29.83
N VAL A 373 5.91 -9.32 -30.50
CA VAL A 373 5.11 -10.56 -30.61
C VAL A 373 5.86 -11.66 -31.35
N GLU A 374 6.55 -11.32 -32.45
CA GLU A 374 7.41 -12.27 -33.18
C GLU A 374 8.57 -12.81 -32.31
N SER A 375 8.99 -12.05 -31.30
CA SER A 375 10.11 -12.41 -30.42
C SER A 375 9.74 -13.40 -29.31
N LEU A 376 8.45 -13.60 -29.03
CA LEU A 376 7.99 -14.54 -27.99
C LEU A 376 8.41 -15.98 -28.27
N HIS A 377 8.50 -16.36 -29.56
CA HIS A 377 8.88 -17.72 -30.00
C HIS A 377 10.21 -17.75 -30.73
N TYR A 378 10.93 -16.63 -30.76
CA TYR A 378 12.18 -16.54 -31.48
C TYR A 378 13.31 -17.20 -30.69
N ASN A 379 14.09 -18.04 -31.36
CA ASN A 379 15.26 -18.68 -30.78
C ASN A 379 16.50 -18.38 -31.65
N ALA A 380 17.39 -17.53 -31.13
CA ALA A 380 18.68 -17.21 -31.72
C ALA A 380 19.82 -18.16 -31.29
N GLY A 381 19.52 -19.23 -30.54
CA GLY A 381 20.50 -20.15 -29.99
C GLY A 381 21.33 -19.53 -28.85
N ALA A 382 22.63 -19.83 -28.82
CA ALA A 382 23.57 -19.24 -27.85
C ALA A 382 23.87 -17.75 -28.13
N ASN A 383 23.59 -17.29 -29.36
CA ASN A 383 23.77 -15.91 -29.74
C ASN A 383 22.62 -15.06 -29.17
N PHE A 384 22.92 -13.91 -28.59
CA PHE A 384 21.93 -12.95 -28.06
C PHE A 384 21.14 -13.43 -26.82
N GLN A 385 21.83 -13.95 -25.80
CA GLN A 385 21.23 -14.23 -24.48
C GLN A 385 21.25 -12.99 -23.57
N PRO A 386 20.24 -12.77 -22.70
CA PRO A 386 18.99 -13.52 -22.60
C PRO A 386 17.99 -13.13 -23.70
N GLN A 387 17.05 -14.03 -24.01
CA GLN A 387 16.08 -13.88 -25.09
C GLN A 387 14.66 -13.61 -24.56
N VAL A 388 13.85 -12.86 -25.32
CA VAL A 388 12.42 -12.63 -25.00
C VAL A 388 11.65 -13.95 -24.84
N SER A 389 12.00 -14.98 -25.62
CA SER A 389 11.41 -16.32 -25.49
C SER A 389 11.68 -16.98 -24.13
N SER A 390 12.80 -16.69 -23.47
CA SER A 390 13.06 -17.19 -22.11
C SER A 390 12.09 -16.59 -21.09
N TRP A 391 11.66 -15.34 -21.29
CA TRP A 391 10.61 -14.72 -20.49
C TRP A 391 9.26 -15.37 -20.80
N TRP A 392 8.96 -15.63 -22.08
CA TRP A 392 7.74 -16.32 -22.49
C TRP A 392 7.60 -17.72 -21.87
N ASN A 393 8.69 -18.48 -21.78
CA ASN A 393 8.70 -19.81 -21.15
C ASN A 393 8.23 -19.77 -19.68
N VAL A 394 8.44 -18.67 -18.95
CA VAL A 394 7.92 -18.52 -17.58
C VAL A 394 6.39 -18.40 -17.60
N ILE A 395 5.82 -17.68 -18.56
CA ILE A 395 4.36 -17.59 -18.76
C ILE A 395 3.80 -18.97 -19.12
N GLU A 396 4.45 -19.71 -20.03
CA GLU A 396 4.02 -21.05 -20.42
C GLU A 396 4.03 -22.04 -19.25
N SER A 397 4.94 -21.85 -18.28
CA SER A 397 5.06 -22.71 -17.09
C SER A 397 3.82 -22.70 -16.18
N TYR A 398 2.94 -21.69 -16.31
CA TYR A 398 1.67 -21.65 -15.60
C TYR A 398 0.72 -22.80 -15.99
N GLN A 399 0.80 -23.30 -17.23
CA GLN A 399 0.00 -24.44 -17.69
C GLN A 399 0.31 -25.69 -16.87
N GLU A 400 1.59 -25.94 -16.60
CA GLU A 400 2.05 -27.10 -15.84
C GLU A 400 1.55 -27.01 -14.39
N VAL A 401 1.66 -25.83 -13.77
CA VAL A 401 1.17 -25.58 -12.40
C VAL A 401 -0.36 -25.72 -12.29
N ALA A 402 -1.09 -25.40 -13.36
CA ALA A 402 -2.54 -25.60 -13.44
C ALA A 402 -2.96 -27.03 -13.84
N GLY A 403 -2.02 -27.95 -14.08
CA GLY A 403 -2.31 -29.31 -14.53
C GLY A 403 -2.85 -29.39 -15.97
N LYS A 404 -2.54 -28.39 -16.82
CA LYS A 404 -2.99 -28.30 -18.22
C LYS A 404 -1.95 -28.79 -19.25
N GLY A 405 -0.79 -29.25 -18.78
CA GLY A 405 0.32 -29.74 -19.61
C GLY A 405 1.42 -28.70 -19.81
N SER A 406 2.33 -28.98 -20.76
CA SER A 406 3.53 -28.17 -21.04
C SER A 406 3.67 -27.81 -22.53
N SER A 407 2.58 -27.89 -23.29
CA SER A 407 2.59 -27.56 -24.72
C SER A 407 2.89 -26.07 -24.94
N PRO A 408 3.67 -25.70 -25.98
CA PRO A 408 3.95 -24.30 -26.29
C PRO A 408 2.68 -23.48 -26.57
N ILE A 409 2.69 -22.22 -26.16
CA ILE A 409 1.63 -21.24 -26.44
C ILE A 409 2.09 -20.33 -27.58
N ASN A 410 1.63 -20.60 -28.80
CA ASN A 410 2.03 -19.86 -30.00
C ASN A 410 1.15 -18.62 -30.21
N VAL A 411 1.67 -17.47 -29.82
CA VAL A 411 1.06 -16.14 -30.07
C VAL A 411 1.49 -15.58 -31.42
N ARG A 412 0.53 -15.14 -32.25
CA ARG A 412 0.79 -14.50 -33.54
C ARG A 412 -0.18 -13.37 -33.84
N VAL A 413 0.29 -12.33 -34.52
CA VAL A 413 -0.58 -11.29 -35.08
C VAL A 413 -1.14 -11.78 -36.41
N VAL A 414 -2.45 -11.99 -36.49
CA VAL A 414 -3.12 -12.47 -37.72
C VAL A 414 -3.81 -11.36 -38.50
N LYS A 415 -4.19 -10.27 -37.82
CA LYS A 415 -4.91 -9.15 -38.40
C LYS A 415 -4.47 -7.84 -37.77
N GLN A 416 -4.50 -6.77 -38.56
CA GLN A 416 -4.27 -5.41 -38.08
C GLN A 416 -5.35 -4.50 -38.65
N VAL A 417 -5.93 -3.64 -37.80
CA VAL A 417 -6.94 -2.66 -38.20
C VAL A 417 -6.53 -1.30 -37.66
N THR A 418 -6.73 -0.24 -38.45
CA THR A 418 -6.46 1.13 -38.02
C THR A 418 -7.76 1.91 -38.06
N ASP A 419 -8.12 2.54 -36.94
CA ASP A 419 -9.27 3.42 -36.83
C ASP A 419 -8.79 4.87 -36.69
N LEU A 420 -8.70 5.58 -37.81
CA LEU A 420 -8.28 6.98 -37.85
C LEU A 420 -9.41 7.95 -37.49
N GLN A 421 -10.65 7.47 -37.42
CA GLN A 421 -11.84 8.31 -37.21
C GLN A 421 -12.25 8.37 -35.74
N TYR A 422 -11.50 7.72 -34.84
CA TYR A 422 -11.81 7.64 -33.43
C TYR A 422 -13.27 7.21 -33.24
N SER A 423 -13.64 6.01 -33.73
CA SER A 423 -15.04 5.58 -33.83
C SER A 423 -15.84 5.58 -32.52
N ALA A 424 -15.16 5.56 -31.38
CA ALA A 424 -15.68 5.66 -30.02
C ALA A 424 -15.36 7.01 -29.33
N GLY A 425 -14.88 8.00 -30.08
CA GLY A 425 -14.38 9.27 -29.56
C GLY A 425 -12.94 9.18 -29.03
N LYS A 426 -12.41 10.33 -28.58
CA LYS A 426 -11.06 10.42 -28.00
C LYS A 426 -10.99 10.07 -26.52
N VAL A 427 -12.15 9.89 -25.87
CA VAL A 427 -12.26 9.37 -24.50
C VAL A 427 -12.96 8.03 -24.58
N VAL A 428 -12.20 6.94 -24.45
CA VAL A 428 -12.70 5.57 -24.61
C VAL A 428 -13.07 5.03 -23.23
N THR A 429 -14.30 4.56 -23.08
CA THR A 429 -14.79 3.88 -21.86
C THR A 429 -14.90 2.39 -22.09
N SER A 430 -15.03 1.60 -21.03
CA SER A 430 -15.23 0.14 -21.13
C SER A 430 -16.47 -0.24 -21.95
N GLU A 431 -17.51 0.58 -21.93
CA GLU A 431 -18.72 0.41 -22.74
C GLU A 431 -18.42 0.64 -24.23
N PHE A 432 -17.62 1.67 -24.55
CA PHE A 432 -17.25 1.97 -25.93
C PHE A 432 -16.25 0.99 -26.55
N ILE A 433 -15.49 0.24 -25.76
CA ILE A 433 -14.68 -0.89 -26.25
C ILE A 433 -15.55 -1.83 -27.09
N GLN A 434 -16.78 -2.12 -26.64
CA GLN A 434 -17.68 -3.01 -27.37
C GLN A 434 -18.00 -2.45 -28.77
N ASN A 435 -18.23 -1.15 -28.88
CA ASN A 435 -18.52 -0.49 -30.16
C ASN A 435 -17.32 -0.49 -31.10
N VAL A 436 -16.11 -0.23 -30.58
CA VAL A 436 -14.87 -0.32 -31.37
C VAL A 436 -14.73 -1.73 -31.94
N LEU A 437 -14.96 -2.75 -31.12
CA LEU A 437 -14.76 -4.14 -31.51
C LEU A 437 -15.85 -4.65 -32.44
N GLN A 438 -17.11 -4.26 -32.26
CA GLN A 438 -18.18 -4.55 -33.21
C GLN A 438 -17.89 -3.96 -34.60
N LYS A 439 -17.44 -2.70 -34.65
CA LYS A 439 -17.13 -2.00 -35.91
C LYS A 439 -15.89 -2.55 -36.60
N VAL A 440 -14.87 -2.93 -35.83
CA VAL A 440 -13.61 -3.49 -36.35
C VAL A 440 -13.79 -4.94 -36.86
N ASN A 441 -14.74 -5.68 -36.27
CA ASN A 441 -14.92 -7.09 -36.59
C ASN A 441 -15.95 -7.41 -37.68
N ASN A 442 -16.74 -6.45 -38.22
CA ASN A 442 -17.65 -6.61 -39.38
C ASN A 442 -18.12 -8.08 -39.61
N GLY A 443 -18.73 -8.72 -38.60
CA GLY A 443 -19.14 -10.13 -38.68
C GLY A 443 -18.24 -11.17 -38.00
N GLY A 444 -17.78 -10.92 -36.77
CA GLY A 444 -17.70 -11.97 -35.75
C GLY A 444 -16.61 -13.03 -35.92
N ASP A 445 -15.35 -12.66 -36.14
CA ASP A 445 -14.26 -13.61 -35.90
C ASP A 445 -13.93 -13.69 -34.39
N SER A 446 -14.72 -14.48 -33.66
CA SER A 446 -14.51 -14.79 -32.24
C SER A 446 -13.22 -15.60 -31.98
N SER A 447 -12.53 -16.07 -33.03
CA SER A 447 -11.31 -16.88 -32.91
C SER A 447 -10.04 -16.07 -32.64
N THR A 448 -10.13 -14.74 -32.59
CA THR A 448 -9.00 -13.85 -32.32
C THR A 448 -9.19 -13.02 -31.05
N ILE A 449 -8.10 -12.67 -30.39
CA ILE A 449 -8.07 -11.77 -29.23
C ILE A 449 -7.78 -10.36 -29.75
N PRO A 450 -8.74 -9.42 -29.64
CA PRO A 450 -8.48 -8.04 -29.99
C PRO A 450 -7.56 -7.36 -29.00
N VAL A 451 -6.57 -6.63 -29.52
CA VAL A 451 -5.63 -5.81 -28.76
C VAL A 451 -5.79 -4.36 -29.22
N ILE A 452 -6.41 -3.53 -28.39
CA ILE A 452 -6.61 -2.11 -28.67
C ILE A 452 -5.42 -1.32 -28.13
N LEU A 453 -4.74 -0.62 -29.03
CA LEU A 453 -3.61 0.25 -28.73
C LEU A 453 -4.05 1.68 -29.02
N THR A 454 -4.04 2.56 -28.02
CA THR A 454 -4.54 3.93 -28.17
C THR A 454 -3.45 4.92 -28.59
N ALA A 455 -3.79 5.84 -29.49
CA ALA A 455 -2.89 6.91 -29.92
C ALA A 455 -2.71 7.95 -28.80
N ARG A 456 -1.69 8.81 -28.94
CA ARG A 456 -1.31 9.80 -27.92
C ARG A 456 -2.43 10.78 -27.55
N ASP A 457 -3.34 11.06 -28.47
CA ASP A 457 -4.45 11.99 -28.28
C ASP A 457 -5.75 11.31 -27.81
N VAL A 458 -5.67 10.07 -27.33
CA VAL A 458 -6.78 9.29 -26.80
C VAL A 458 -6.56 9.03 -25.31
N GLN A 459 -7.63 9.09 -24.54
CA GLN A 459 -7.66 8.76 -23.11
C GLN A 459 -8.59 7.56 -22.86
N MET A 460 -8.09 6.54 -22.17
CA MET A 460 -8.86 5.38 -21.76
C MET A 460 -9.30 5.47 -20.30
N GLN A 461 -10.60 5.37 -20.05
CA GLN A 461 -11.16 5.36 -18.69
C GLN A 461 -10.66 4.12 -17.92
N GLY A 462 -10.22 4.34 -16.68
CA GLY A 462 -9.73 3.27 -15.80
C GLY A 462 -8.23 2.95 -15.98
N LEU A 463 -7.60 3.49 -17.03
CA LEU A 463 -6.14 3.57 -17.12
C LEU A 463 -5.67 4.90 -16.50
N CYS A 464 -4.39 5.01 -16.15
CA CYS A 464 -3.83 6.21 -15.50
C CYS A 464 -4.40 6.50 -14.09
N SER A 465 -4.56 5.45 -13.28
CA SER A 465 -4.80 5.56 -11.83
C SER A 465 -3.98 4.54 -11.05
N THR A 466 -3.99 3.29 -11.52
CA THR A 466 -3.19 2.18 -10.96
C THR A 466 -2.67 1.21 -12.03
N LYS A 467 -3.05 1.41 -13.30
CA LYS A 467 -2.77 0.52 -14.43
C LYS A 467 -2.48 1.34 -15.68
N CYS A 468 -1.63 0.78 -16.55
CA CYS A 468 -1.27 1.34 -17.87
C CYS A 468 -1.82 0.50 -19.03
N SER A 469 -2.32 -0.67 -18.70
CA SER A 469 -2.96 -1.62 -19.59
C SER A 469 -3.91 -2.50 -18.77
N GLN A 470 -4.86 -3.12 -19.46
CA GLN A 470 -5.79 -4.05 -18.84
C GLN A 470 -6.18 -5.13 -19.84
N HIS A 471 -6.65 -6.25 -19.30
CA HIS A 471 -7.39 -7.25 -20.05
C HIS A 471 -8.77 -7.44 -19.43
N GLY A 472 -9.73 -7.88 -20.25
CA GLY A 472 -11.11 -8.08 -19.82
C GLY A 472 -11.86 -9.00 -20.77
N MET A 473 -13.18 -9.09 -20.58
CA MET A 473 -14.07 -9.93 -21.38
C MET A 473 -15.17 -9.11 -22.05
N LEU A 474 -15.48 -9.45 -23.29
CA LEU A 474 -16.63 -8.94 -24.04
C LEU A 474 -17.73 -9.98 -24.02
N GLY A 475 -18.95 -9.56 -23.70
CA GLY A 475 -20.11 -10.46 -23.64
C GLY A 475 -19.94 -11.65 -22.70
N GLY A 476 -18.95 -11.62 -21.79
CA GLY A 476 -18.60 -12.73 -20.90
C GLY A 476 -17.81 -13.88 -21.55
N GLU A 477 -17.51 -13.82 -22.85
CA GLU A 477 -16.96 -14.97 -23.59
C GLU A 477 -15.61 -14.68 -24.27
N GLN A 478 -15.46 -13.51 -24.90
CA GLN A 478 -14.27 -13.18 -25.68
C GLN A 478 -13.28 -12.31 -24.87
N PRO A 479 -12.04 -12.77 -24.62
CA PRO A 479 -11.03 -11.95 -23.96
C PRO A 479 -10.55 -10.83 -24.88
N TYR A 480 -10.16 -9.70 -24.30
CA TYR A 480 -9.55 -8.57 -25.02
C TYR A 480 -8.43 -7.95 -24.19
N ILE A 481 -7.55 -7.20 -24.87
CA ILE A 481 -6.50 -6.39 -24.24
C ILE A 481 -6.64 -4.94 -24.66
N VAL A 482 -6.44 -4.01 -23.72
CA VAL A 482 -6.32 -2.57 -23.99
C VAL A 482 -5.00 -2.07 -23.42
N VAL A 483 -4.27 -1.30 -24.22
CA VAL A 483 -3.06 -0.59 -23.79
C VAL A 483 -3.26 0.89 -24.09
N GLY A 484 -3.24 1.68 -23.02
CA GLY A 484 -3.26 3.13 -23.07
C GLY A 484 -1.96 3.68 -23.65
N ASN A 485 -1.94 4.92 -24.14
CA ASN A 485 -0.73 5.52 -24.66
C ASN A 485 0.15 6.06 -23.51
N PRO A 486 1.32 5.47 -23.20
CA PRO A 486 2.10 5.90 -22.06
C PRO A 486 2.73 7.29 -22.23
N GLU A 487 2.77 7.87 -23.44
CA GLU A 487 3.28 9.22 -23.68
C GLU A 487 2.33 10.33 -23.18
N SER A 488 1.06 10.01 -22.98
CA SER A 488 0.03 10.97 -22.55
C SER A 488 -0.79 10.50 -21.35
N GLU A 489 -0.99 9.19 -21.18
CA GLU A 489 -1.72 8.61 -20.06
C GLU A 489 -0.76 8.28 -18.90
N CYS A 490 -0.67 9.19 -17.93
CA CYS A 490 0.23 9.11 -16.77
C CYS A 490 1.70 8.86 -17.14
N PRO A 491 2.36 9.78 -17.86
CA PRO A 491 3.66 9.50 -18.45
C PRO A 491 4.74 9.12 -17.43
N GLY A 492 4.77 9.73 -16.25
CA GLY A 492 5.74 9.35 -15.23
C GLY A 492 5.48 7.98 -14.57
N SER A 493 4.27 7.42 -14.67
CA SER A 493 3.99 6.07 -14.16
C SER A 493 4.05 5.00 -15.24
N CYS A 494 3.51 5.30 -16.43
CA CYS A 494 3.34 4.33 -17.50
C CYS A 494 4.47 4.30 -18.52
N ALA A 495 5.23 5.39 -18.67
CA ALA A 495 6.44 5.41 -19.48
C ALA A 495 7.71 5.25 -18.66
N TRP A 496 7.63 5.06 -17.34
CA TRP A 496 8.78 4.62 -16.55
C TRP A 496 9.22 3.21 -17.00
N PRO A 497 10.53 2.96 -17.23
CA PRO A 497 11.68 3.77 -16.83
C PRO A 497 12.24 4.71 -17.90
N PHE A 498 11.55 4.94 -19.01
CA PHE A 498 11.99 5.86 -20.07
C PHE A 498 11.65 7.33 -19.80
N GLN A 499 10.73 7.57 -18.87
CA GLN A 499 10.34 8.89 -18.41
C GLN A 499 10.51 9.00 -16.91
N LYS A 500 10.87 10.21 -16.45
CA LYS A 500 11.01 10.51 -15.03
C LYS A 500 9.65 10.29 -14.34
N PRO A 501 9.63 9.63 -13.17
CA PRO A 501 8.38 9.43 -12.46
C PRO A 501 7.81 10.77 -11.96
N ASP A 502 6.49 10.95 -12.12
CA ASP A 502 5.79 12.16 -11.67
C ASP A 502 5.75 12.25 -10.14
N ARG A 503 5.83 11.10 -9.47
CA ARG A 503 5.77 10.91 -8.01
C ARG A 503 6.65 9.71 -7.63
N GLY A 504 7.31 9.77 -6.48
CA GLY A 504 8.20 8.70 -5.98
C GLY A 504 9.66 9.14 -5.87
N PRO A 505 10.59 8.24 -5.48
CA PRO A 505 12.02 8.56 -5.38
C PRO A 505 12.58 8.97 -6.74
N LEU A 506 13.57 9.88 -6.72
CA LEU A 506 14.32 10.24 -7.92
C LEU A 506 14.93 8.97 -8.52
N SER A 507 14.62 8.74 -9.79
CA SER A 507 14.95 7.51 -10.52
C SER A 507 15.80 7.83 -11.74
N ILE A 508 16.78 6.97 -12.04
CA ILE A 508 17.55 7.03 -13.29
C ILE A 508 16.63 6.58 -14.42
N THR A 509 16.44 7.44 -15.41
CA THR A 509 15.70 7.09 -16.63
C THR A 509 16.61 6.34 -17.60
N LEU A 510 16.10 5.28 -18.20
CA LEU A 510 16.75 4.55 -19.28
C LEU A 510 16.44 5.21 -20.62
N ASN A 511 17.35 5.10 -21.58
CA ASN A 511 17.00 5.42 -22.97
C ASN A 511 16.16 4.27 -23.56
N PRO A 512 15.13 4.57 -24.36
CA PRO A 512 14.32 3.54 -25.03
C PRO A 512 15.17 2.66 -25.97
N PRO A 513 15.09 1.33 -25.89
CA PRO A 513 15.95 0.44 -26.66
C PRO A 513 15.69 0.45 -28.18
N ASN A 514 14.53 0.91 -28.63
CA ASN A 514 14.23 1.11 -30.05
C ASN A 514 14.18 2.59 -30.44
N GLY A 515 14.68 3.49 -29.58
CA GLY A 515 14.78 4.93 -29.83
C GLY A 515 13.44 5.66 -29.87
N ASN A 516 12.34 5.03 -29.44
CA ASN A 516 11.02 5.65 -29.40
C ASN A 516 10.31 5.35 -28.08
N LEU A 517 10.21 6.38 -27.23
CA LEU A 517 9.66 6.29 -25.87
C LEU A 517 8.28 5.64 -25.84
N GLY A 518 7.34 6.07 -26.67
CA GLY A 518 5.99 5.51 -26.66
C GLY A 518 5.92 4.08 -27.17
N ALA A 519 6.64 3.75 -28.23
CA ALA A 519 6.68 2.39 -28.75
C ALA A 519 7.25 1.41 -27.72
N ASP A 520 8.37 1.78 -27.07
CA ASP A 520 9.03 0.95 -26.07
C ASP A 520 8.21 0.86 -24.76
N ALA A 521 7.58 1.95 -24.33
CA ALA A 521 6.68 1.93 -23.17
C ALA A 521 5.40 1.09 -23.43
N ILE A 522 4.84 1.15 -24.65
CA ILE A 522 3.71 0.30 -25.04
C ILE A 522 4.12 -1.18 -24.98
N VAL A 523 5.35 -1.54 -25.35
CA VAL A 523 5.83 -2.93 -25.21
C VAL A 523 5.79 -3.40 -23.76
N ILE A 524 6.22 -2.58 -22.81
CA ILE A 524 6.17 -2.92 -21.37
C ILE A 524 4.71 -3.17 -20.93
N ALA A 525 3.82 -2.22 -21.24
CA ALA A 525 2.43 -2.30 -20.85
C ALA A 525 1.70 -3.47 -21.56
N PHE A 526 2.02 -3.72 -22.82
CA PHE A 526 1.44 -4.82 -23.59
C PHE A 526 1.95 -6.20 -23.12
N ALA A 527 3.25 -6.34 -22.85
CA ALA A 527 3.83 -7.57 -22.31
C ALA A 527 3.16 -7.97 -20.99
N ARG A 528 2.95 -6.99 -20.11
CA ARG A 528 2.22 -7.16 -18.86
C ARG A 528 0.79 -7.68 -19.11
N ALA A 529 0.00 -6.95 -19.91
CA ALA A 529 -1.39 -7.32 -20.13
C ALA A 529 -1.52 -8.66 -20.85
N LEU A 530 -0.60 -9.00 -21.75
CA LEU A 530 -0.58 -10.29 -22.43
C LEU A 530 -0.31 -11.43 -21.44
N ALA A 531 0.67 -11.27 -20.54
CA ALA A 531 0.95 -12.27 -19.49
C ALA A 531 -0.26 -12.47 -18.56
N GLU A 532 -0.92 -11.38 -18.17
CA GLU A 532 -2.11 -11.43 -17.30
C GLU A 532 -3.32 -12.03 -18.04
N ALA A 533 -3.53 -11.69 -19.32
CA ALA A 533 -4.60 -12.26 -20.14
C ALA A 533 -4.40 -13.77 -20.39
N VAL A 534 -3.16 -14.24 -20.53
CA VAL A 534 -2.87 -15.67 -20.71
C VAL A 534 -3.07 -16.47 -19.44
N THR A 535 -2.62 -15.92 -18.31
CA THR A 535 -2.64 -16.61 -17.01
C THR A 535 -3.95 -16.44 -16.24
N ASN A 536 -4.77 -15.44 -16.58
CA ASN A 536 -6.03 -15.17 -15.89
C ASN A 536 -7.13 -14.56 -16.79
N PRO A 537 -7.40 -15.08 -17.99
CA PRO A 537 -8.28 -14.44 -18.98
C PRO A 537 -9.69 -14.13 -18.45
N TYR A 538 -10.25 -15.02 -17.63
CA TYR A 538 -11.60 -14.93 -17.08
C TYR A 538 -11.65 -14.48 -15.62
N LYS A 539 -10.54 -13.93 -15.10
CA LYS A 539 -10.40 -13.54 -13.68
C LYS A 539 -10.65 -14.68 -12.67
N THR A 540 -10.47 -15.92 -13.11
CA THR A 540 -10.65 -17.16 -12.33
C THR A 540 -9.44 -18.12 -12.42
N GLY A 541 -8.39 -17.74 -13.14
CA GLY A 541 -7.15 -18.49 -13.31
C GLY A 541 -6.15 -18.21 -12.18
N PHE A 542 -5.07 -17.47 -12.47
CA PHE A 542 -4.05 -17.13 -11.48
C PHE A 542 -4.17 -15.71 -10.94
N TYR A 543 -4.40 -15.60 -9.64
CA TYR A 543 -4.42 -14.31 -8.94
C TYR A 543 -4.15 -14.48 -7.44
N GLN A 544 -3.87 -13.38 -6.76
CA GLN A 544 -3.77 -13.34 -5.30
C GLN A 544 -5.18 -13.26 -4.69
N ASP A 545 -5.54 -14.23 -3.85
CA ASP A 545 -6.79 -14.19 -3.09
C ASP A 545 -6.73 -13.07 -2.04
N ASN A 546 -7.35 -11.94 -2.37
CA ASN A 546 -7.37 -10.77 -1.51
C ASN A 546 -8.78 -10.61 -0.92
N ARG A 547 -9.05 -11.33 0.18
CA ARG A 547 -10.37 -11.31 0.86
C ARG A 547 -10.80 -9.92 1.36
N SER A 548 -9.87 -8.97 1.42
CA SER A 548 -10.07 -7.61 1.92
C SER A 548 -10.46 -6.58 0.85
N ASP A 549 -10.28 -6.87 -0.45
CA ASP A 549 -10.69 -5.96 -1.53
C ASP A 549 -10.88 -6.71 -2.86
N ALA A 550 -12.13 -7.10 -3.14
CA ALA A 550 -12.51 -7.81 -4.37
C ALA A 550 -12.25 -6.99 -5.65
N ASN A 551 -12.07 -5.67 -5.56
CA ASN A 551 -11.87 -4.79 -6.71
C ASN A 551 -10.39 -4.62 -7.11
N LYS A 552 -9.44 -5.13 -6.31
CA LYS A 552 -8.00 -5.02 -6.59
C LYS A 552 -7.35 -6.40 -6.73
N THR A 553 -7.52 -7.01 -7.90
CA THR A 553 -6.86 -8.26 -8.27
C THR A 553 -5.39 -8.03 -8.59
N VAL A 554 -4.50 -8.73 -7.88
CA VAL A 554 -3.06 -8.81 -8.21
C VAL A 554 -2.85 -10.10 -9.02
N GLU A 555 -2.28 -9.97 -10.21
CA GLU A 555 -2.07 -11.04 -11.20
C GLU A 555 -0.56 -11.27 -11.44
N ALA A 556 -0.23 -12.19 -12.36
CA ALA A 556 1.13 -12.67 -12.62
C ALA A 556 2.17 -11.56 -12.83
N ALA A 557 1.87 -10.56 -13.67
CA ALA A 557 2.76 -9.44 -13.92
C ALA A 557 2.53 -8.29 -12.92
N SER A 558 1.33 -8.16 -12.34
CA SER A 558 1.04 -7.14 -11.30
C SER A 558 1.79 -7.32 -10.02
N ALA A 559 2.03 -8.57 -9.63
CA ALA A 559 2.84 -8.89 -8.47
C ALA A 559 4.28 -8.36 -8.58
N CYS A 560 4.77 -8.11 -9.80
CA CYS A 560 6.15 -7.75 -10.09
C CYS A 560 6.29 -6.36 -10.72
N TRP A 561 5.40 -5.44 -10.33
CA TRP A 561 5.44 -4.06 -10.80
C TRP A 561 6.80 -3.41 -10.58
N GLY A 562 7.32 -2.72 -11.59
CA GLY A 562 8.55 -1.93 -11.50
C GLY A 562 9.85 -2.74 -11.52
N ILE A 563 9.79 -4.07 -11.62
CA ILE A 563 10.97 -4.94 -11.64
C ILE A 563 11.31 -5.27 -13.09
N PHE A 564 12.51 -4.91 -13.56
CA PHE A 564 13.02 -5.25 -14.90
C PHE A 564 14.30 -6.09 -14.88
N GLY A 565 15.04 -6.08 -13.77
CA GLY A 565 16.26 -6.86 -13.58
C GLY A 565 16.45 -7.28 -12.13
N SER A 566 17.40 -8.17 -11.88
CA SER A 566 17.82 -8.53 -10.52
C SER A 566 18.21 -7.29 -9.70
N GLY A 567 17.78 -7.27 -8.44
CA GLY A 567 18.03 -6.16 -7.50
C GLY A 567 17.19 -4.90 -7.75
N ALA A 568 16.07 -4.99 -8.48
CA ALA A 568 15.15 -3.86 -8.63
C ALA A 568 14.49 -3.46 -7.30
N PHE A 569 14.21 -2.17 -7.15
CA PHE A 569 13.48 -1.56 -6.02
C PHE A 569 12.85 -0.24 -6.49
N ASP A 570 12.08 0.43 -5.64
CA ASP A 570 11.38 1.66 -6.01
C ASP A 570 12.35 2.73 -6.55
N GLY A 571 12.17 3.13 -7.81
CA GLY A 571 13.05 4.09 -8.50
C GLY A 571 14.30 3.49 -9.14
N TYR A 572 14.51 2.17 -9.08
CA TYR A 572 15.60 1.49 -9.77
C TYR A 572 15.09 0.23 -10.49
N THR A 573 15.36 0.14 -11.79
CA THR A 573 14.86 -0.93 -12.66
C THR A 573 15.41 -2.32 -12.35
N GLY A 574 16.44 -2.41 -11.50
CA GLY A 574 17.30 -3.59 -11.43
C GLY A 574 18.35 -3.56 -12.53
N LYS A 575 19.20 -4.60 -12.55
CA LYS A 575 20.27 -4.71 -13.54
C LYS A 575 19.70 -4.91 -14.95
N VAL A 576 19.94 -3.94 -15.82
CA VAL A 576 19.62 -4.00 -17.24
C VAL A 576 20.91 -3.84 -18.06
N ARG A 577 20.88 -4.27 -19.32
CA ARG A 577 21.98 -4.01 -20.26
C ARG A 577 21.77 -2.67 -20.94
N VAL A 578 22.87 -2.04 -21.31
CA VAL A 578 22.88 -0.81 -22.09
C VAL A 578 23.51 -1.11 -23.45
N ASP A 579 22.82 -0.74 -24.51
CA ASP A 579 23.34 -0.81 -25.86
C ASP A 579 24.45 0.23 -26.05
N PRO A 580 25.70 -0.15 -26.40
CA PRO A 580 26.78 0.81 -26.57
C PRO A 580 26.53 1.80 -27.71
N ASP A 581 25.77 1.41 -28.75
CA ASP A 581 25.57 2.24 -29.94
C ASP A 581 24.45 3.28 -29.74
N THR A 582 23.40 2.90 -29.01
CA THR A 582 22.18 3.72 -28.85
C THR A 582 22.00 4.27 -27.44
N GLY A 583 22.75 3.75 -26.46
CA GLY A 583 22.52 3.97 -25.03
C GLY A 583 21.23 3.35 -24.50
N GLY A 584 20.50 2.58 -25.32
CA GLY A 584 19.20 2.00 -24.99
C GLY A 584 19.29 0.93 -23.89
N GLY A 585 18.46 1.06 -22.86
CA GLY A 585 18.35 0.08 -21.77
C GLY A 585 17.46 -1.09 -22.16
N PHE A 586 17.95 -2.32 -22.02
CA PHE A 586 17.21 -3.53 -22.40
C PHE A 586 17.54 -4.72 -21.50
N ASN A 587 16.64 -5.70 -21.44
CA ASN A 587 16.87 -6.95 -20.70
C ASN A 587 16.61 -8.21 -21.52
N GLY A 588 16.14 -8.11 -22.76
CA GLY A 588 15.92 -9.26 -23.65
C GLY A 588 16.20 -8.94 -25.11
N HIS A 589 16.79 -9.91 -25.81
CA HIS A 589 16.91 -9.88 -27.26
C HIS A 589 15.75 -10.62 -27.92
N GLY A 590 15.22 -10.03 -28.98
CA GLY A 590 14.16 -10.59 -29.80
C GLY A 590 14.61 -10.90 -31.22
N SER A 591 13.62 -11.05 -32.10
CA SER A 591 13.82 -11.40 -33.50
C SER A 591 14.75 -10.41 -34.20
N ARG A 592 15.67 -10.93 -35.02
CA ARG A 592 16.63 -10.14 -35.80
C ARG A 592 17.51 -9.19 -34.96
N GLY A 593 17.83 -9.57 -33.73
CA GLY A 593 18.72 -8.80 -32.85
C GLY A 593 18.08 -7.56 -32.22
N ARG A 594 16.76 -7.40 -32.34
CA ARG A 594 16.05 -6.30 -31.66
C ARG A 594 16.18 -6.43 -30.14
N LYS A 595 16.20 -5.29 -29.46
CA LYS A 595 16.36 -5.19 -28.02
C LYS A 595 15.04 -4.71 -27.41
N PHE A 596 14.65 -5.33 -26.31
CA PHE A 596 13.42 -5.01 -25.59
C PHE A 596 13.69 -4.91 -24.10
N LEU A 597 12.95 -4.03 -23.44
CA LEU A 597 12.81 -4.00 -21.99
C LEU A 597 11.43 -4.58 -21.64
N ILE A 598 11.41 -5.68 -20.89
CA ILE A 598 10.19 -6.42 -20.58
C ILE A 598 10.08 -6.58 -19.06
N PRO A 599 8.90 -6.37 -18.44
CA PRO A 599 8.75 -6.45 -16.99
C PRO A 599 8.96 -7.87 -16.47
N ALA A 600 9.35 -7.98 -15.22
CA ALA A 600 9.33 -9.24 -14.49
C ALA A 600 7.92 -9.82 -14.40
N VAL A 601 7.87 -11.14 -14.23
CA VAL A 601 6.63 -11.91 -14.06
C VAL A 601 6.80 -12.83 -12.85
N TRP A 602 5.72 -13.03 -12.09
CA TRP A 602 5.73 -13.98 -11.00
C TRP A 602 6.01 -15.38 -11.56
N ASN A 603 7.04 -16.04 -11.06
CA ASN A 603 7.32 -17.42 -11.44
C ASN A 603 6.54 -18.34 -10.48
N PRO A 604 5.56 -19.11 -10.98
CA PRO A 604 4.68 -19.91 -10.12
C PRO A 604 5.42 -21.11 -9.51
N LYS A 605 6.56 -21.52 -10.08
CA LYS A 605 7.41 -22.60 -9.55
C LYS A 605 8.29 -22.11 -8.40
N THR A 606 8.97 -20.97 -8.56
CA THR A 606 9.88 -20.42 -7.53
C THR A 606 9.17 -19.55 -6.50
N LYS A 607 7.91 -19.15 -6.75
CA LYS A 607 7.11 -18.26 -5.90
C LYS A 607 7.83 -16.93 -5.62
N SER A 608 8.37 -16.33 -6.68
CA SER A 608 9.07 -15.05 -6.66
C SER A 608 8.95 -14.35 -8.02
N CYS A 609 9.17 -13.03 -8.04
CA CYS A 609 9.33 -12.31 -9.31
C CYS A 609 10.59 -12.77 -10.03
N TRP A 610 10.45 -13.10 -11.31
CA TRP A 610 11.53 -13.57 -12.17
C TRP A 610 11.80 -12.55 -13.28
N THR A 611 13.08 -12.35 -13.58
CA THR A 611 13.55 -11.43 -14.61
C THR A 611 14.57 -12.13 -15.51
N LEU A 612 14.80 -11.58 -16.70
CA LEU A 612 15.78 -12.12 -17.65
C LEU A 612 17.25 -11.97 -17.20
N LEU A 613 17.54 -11.08 -16.23
CA LEU A 613 18.89 -10.69 -15.82
C LEU A 613 19.14 -10.75 -14.31
#